data_AF-A0A965HQD9-F1
#
_entry.id   AF-A0A965HQD9-F1
#
_cell.length_a   1.000
_cell.length_b   1.000
_cell.length_c   1.000
_cell.angle_alpha   90.00
_cell.angle_beta   90.00
_cell.angle_gamma   90.00
#
_symmetry.space_group_name_H-M   'P 1'
#
loop_
_entity.id
_entity.type
_entity.pdbx_description
1 polymer ?
#
loop_
_entity_poly.entity_id
_entity_poly.type
_entity_poly.pdbx_seq_one_letter_code
_entity_poly.pdbx_strand_id
1 'polypeptide(L)'
;MELLLAGTALSSLSLHSAKEDEPKMAEVFEVLSEASTKAYRALIEQPGFLDFFRQATPIDVVERSTIGSRPSRRTGSAGWADLRAIPWVFSWSQARFFLPGWYGAGSALQELAQDHPKLFRSLREHVREWPFARYVFNNLESGLASADLEVGRWYAELVQDPKLRKRILVHLEKEFTAVKNGLSELFPDSLAKRRPRFRFTVERRVRPLRALHQWQVELLGKWRRLEESGSGDGELLLGELRQTIAAIAAGLRTTG
;
A
#
# COMPACT_ATOMS: atom_id res chain seq x y z
N MET A 1 23.61 -12.70 -1.17
CA MET A 1 24.85 -11.91 -1.24
C MET A 1 25.29 -11.68 -2.68
N GLU A 2 25.22 -12.69 -3.56
CA GLU A 2 25.59 -12.55 -4.98
C GLU A 2 24.88 -11.42 -5.73
N LEU A 3 23.55 -11.30 -5.60
CA LEU A 3 22.78 -10.22 -6.24
C LEU A 3 23.20 -8.82 -5.76
N LEU A 4 23.56 -8.70 -4.47
CA LEU A 4 24.02 -7.43 -3.90
C LEU A 4 25.39 -7.06 -4.48
N LEU A 5 26.33 -8.01 -4.50
CA LEU A 5 27.68 -7.81 -5.06
C LEU A 5 27.64 -7.49 -6.56
N ALA A 6 26.85 -8.22 -7.33
CA ALA A 6 26.68 -7.97 -8.75
C ALA A 6 26.04 -6.60 -9.01
N GLY A 7 25.02 -6.24 -8.24
CA GLY A 7 24.33 -4.95 -8.35
C GLY A 7 25.22 -3.76 -8.01
N THR A 8 26.03 -3.85 -6.94
CA THR A 8 26.98 -2.80 -6.56
C THR A 8 28.11 -2.66 -7.57
N ALA A 9 28.65 -3.78 -8.07
CA ALA A 9 29.68 -3.77 -9.11
C ALA A 9 29.16 -3.13 -10.41
N LEU A 10 27.99 -3.56 -10.90
CA LEU A 10 27.37 -3.01 -12.11
C LEU A 10 27.10 -1.51 -11.97
N SER A 11 26.55 -1.07 -10.84
CA SER A 11 26.23 0.34 -10.60
C SER A 11 27.52 1.19 -10.57
N SER A 12 28.56 0.72 -9.88
CA SER A 12 29.84 1.43 -9.78
C SER A 12 30.53 1.59 -11.15
N LEU A 13 30.42 0.57 -12.01
CA LEU A 13 30.96 0.61 -13.38
C LEU A 13 30.09 1.45 -14.34
N SER A 14 28.76 1.44 -14.17
CA SER A 14 27.83 2.17 -15.02
C SER A 14 27.76 3.67 -14.71
N LEU A 15 28.04 4.07 -13.46
CA LEU A 15 28.16 5.50 -13.10
C LEU A 15 29.30 6.20 -13.85
N HIS A 16 30.32 5.46 -14.30
CA HIS A 16 31.39 5.99 -15.13
C HIS A 16 30.99 6.13 -16.61
N SER A 17 29.84 5.56 -17.04
CA SER A 17 29.35 5.62 -18.43
C SER A 17 27.97 6.27 -18.57
N ALA A 18 27.38 6.76 -17.48
CA ALA A 18 26.06 7.37 -17.50
C ALA A 18 26.10 8.64 -18.36
N LYS A 19 25.40 8.61 -19.50
CA LYS A 19 25.00 9.83 -20.22
C LYS A 19 24.20 10.69 -19.25
N GLU A 20 24.46 11.99 -19.22
CA GLU A 20 23.71 12.97 -18.42
C GLU A 20 22.20 12.68 -18.50
N ASP A 21 21.53 12.69 -17.33
CA ASP A 21 20.11 12.42 -17.21
C ASP A 21 19.34 13.19 -18.28
N GLU A 22 18.57 12.46 -19.09
CA GLU A 22 17.77 13.04 -20.15
C GLU A 22 16.76 14.01 -19.49
N PRO A 23 16.85 15.35 -19.72
CA PRO A 23 16.15 16.36 -18.91
C PRO A 23 14.64 16.14 -18.77
N LYS A 24 14.05 15.44 -19.75
CA LYS A 24 12.63 15.08 -19.79
C LYS A 24 12.22 14.10 -18.70
N MET A 25 13.09 13.19 -18.25
CA MET A 25 12.73 12.22 -17.21
C MET A 25 12.70 12.86 -15.82
N ALA A 26 13.57 13.83 -15.55
CA ALA A 26 13.47 14.62 -14.32
C ALA A 26 12.14 15.39 -14.26
N GLU A 27 11.77 16.07 -15.35
CA GLU A 27 10.49 16.80 -15.47
C GLU A 27 9.28 15.86 -15.31
N VAL A 28 9.31 14.66 -15.88
CA VAL A 28 8.27 13.63 -15.67
C VAL A 28 8.09 13.34 -14.18
N PHE A 29 9.18 13.12 -13.44
CA PHE A 29 9.10 12.76 -12.02
C PHE A 29 8.73 13.92 -11.12
N GLU A 30 9.01 15.16 -11.52
CA GLU A 30 8.52 16.36 -10.84
C GLU A 30 6.99 16.44 -10.89
N VAL A 31 6.41 16.35 -12.09
CA VAL A 31 4.95 16.34 -12.27
C VAL A 31 4.30 15.17 -11.53
N LEU A 32 4.85 13.95 -11.67
CA LEU A 32 4.31 12.78 -10.97
C LEU A 32 4.36 12.94 -9.44
N SER A 33 5.44 13.51 -8.90
CA SER A 33 5.63 13.72 -7.47
C SER A 33 4.61 14.73 -6.92
N GLU A 34 4.43 15.86 -7.59
CA GLU A 34 3.48 16.89 -7.18
C GLU A 34 2.04 16.38 -7.20
N ALA A 35 1.61 15.79 -8.31
CA ALA A 35 0.27 15.27 -8.49
C ALA A 35 -0.06 14.14 -7.50
N SER A 36 0.86 13.19 -7.30
CA SER A 36 0.67 12.08 -6.36
C SER A 36 0.61 12.56 -4.92
N THR A 37 1.48 13.51 -4.53
CA THR A 37 1.49 14.11 -3.19
C THR A 37 0.17 14.83 -2.91
N LYS A 38 -0.31 15.62 -3.87
CA LYS A 38 -1.59 16.33 -3.78
C LYS A 38 -2.75 15.36 -3.62
N ALA A 39 -2.83 14.32 -4.44
CA ALA A 39 -3.90 13.31 -4.35
C ALA A 39 -3.86 12.56 -3.01
N TYR A 40 -2.67 12.14 -2.57
CA TYR A 40 -2.51 11.44 -1.30
C TYR A 40 -2.92 12.30 -0.11
N ARG A 41 -2.44 13.56 -0.04
CA ARG A 41 -2.83 14.52 1.02
C ARG A 41 -4.33 14.76 1.02
N ALA A 42 -4.92 14.97 -0.16
CA ALA A 42 -6.35 15.18 -0.29
C ALA A 42 -7.19 14.01 0.25
N LEU A 43 -6.68 12.78 0.26
CA LEU A 43 -7.33 11.64 0.91
C LEU A 43 -7.15 11.67 2.43
N ILE A 44 -5.90 11.75 2.90
CA ILE A 44 -5.61 11.60 4.34
C ILE A 44 -6.08 12.80 5.18
N GLU A 45 -6.20 13.98 4.56
CA GLU A 45 -6.71 15.19 5.19
C GLU A 45 -8.25 15.28 5.15
N GLN A 46 -8.95 14.34 4.50
CA GLN A 46 -10.42 14.35 4.53
C GLN A 46 -10.96 14.18 5.96
N PRO A 47 -12.07 14.87 6.31
CA PRO A 47 -12.71 14.70 7.60
C PRO A 47 -13.07 13.23 7.88
N GLY A 48 -12.67 12.70 9.04
CA GLY A 48 -12.96 11.33 9.46
C GLY A 48 -12.08 10.25 8.81
N PHE A 49 -11.10 10.60 7.96
CA PHE A 49 -10.21 9.59 7.38
C PHE A 49 -9.44 8.81 8.47
N LEU A 50 -8.99 9.50 9.53
CA LEU A 50 -8.30 8.85 10.63
C LEU A 50 -9.21 7.83 11.34
N ASP A 51 -10.49 8.14 11.53
CA ASP A 51 -11.46 7.21 12.11
C ASP A 51 -11.69 6.01 11.19
N PHE A 52 -11.78 6.24 9.88
CA PHE A 52 -11.83 5.17 8.89
C PHE A 52 -10.59 4.27 9.00
N PHE A 53 -9.39 4.85 9.04
CA PHE A 53 -8.15 4.08 9.19
C PHE A 53 -8.15 3.23 10.47
N ARG A 54 -8.54 3.81 11.61
CA ARG A 54 -8.54 3.09 12.88
C ARG A 54 -9.54 1.94 12.92
N GLN A 55 -10.70 2.11 12.29
CA GLN A 55 -11.75 1.09 12.28
C GLN A 55 -11.55 0.06 11.15
N ALA A 56 -11.09 0.48 9.97
CA ALA A 56 -10.87 -0.39 8.82
C ALA A 56 -9.52 -1.13 8.82
N THR A 57 -8.71 -1.00 9.87
CA THR A 57 -7.43 -1.70 10.01
C THR A 57 -7.24 -2.21 11.45
N PRO A 58 -6.37 -3.20 11.70
CA PRO A 58 -6.08 -3.70 13.05
C PRO A 58 -5.07 -2.83 13.81
N ILE A 59 -4.99 -1.52 13.55
CA ILE A 59 -3.98 -0.64 14.16
C ILE A 59 -4.04 -0.66 15.70
N ASP A 60 -5.23 -0.77 16.27
CA ASP A 60 -5.47 -0.90 17.71
C ASP A 60 -4.83 -2.18 18.30
N VAL A 61 -4.91 -3.30 17.59
CA VAL A 61 -4.21 -4.53 17.98
C VAL A 61 -2.71 -4.36 17.83
N VAL A 62 -2.24 -3.75 16.73
CA VAL A 62 -0.81 -3.49 16.47
C VAL A 62 -0.23 -2.59 17.56
N GLU A 63 -0.96 -1.57 17.99
CA GLU A 63 -0.54 -0.65 19.04
C GLU A 63 -0.43 -1.33 20.40
N ARG A 64 -1.29 -2.32 20.68
CA ARG A 64 -1.30 -3.14 21.90
C ARG A 64 -0.39 -4.37 21.81
N SER A 65 0.31 -4.56 20.69
CA SER A 65 1.18 -5.71 20.49
C SER A 65 2.64 -5.28 20.56
N THR A 66 3.45 -6.02 21.30
CA THR A 66 4.91 -5.86 21.39
C THR A 66 5.62 -6.41 20.13
N ILE A 67 5.08 -6.16 18.94
CA ILE A 67 5.62 -6.66 17.66
C ILE A 67 6.93 -5.93 17.27
N GLY A 68 7.35 -4.92 18.05
CA GLY A 68 8.67 -4.31 17.96
C GLY A 68 9.17 -3.78 19.32
N SER A 69 10.47 -3.51 19.42
CA SER A 69 11.10 -2.97 20.65
C SER A 69 10.74 -1.52 20.97
N ARG A 70 9.98 -0.86 20.08
CA ARG A 70 9.66 0.56 20.16
C ARG A 70 8.14 0.76 20.25
N PRO A 71 7.67 1.71 21.08
CA PRO A 71 6.25 2.00 21.18
C PRO A 71 5.70 2.50 19.83
N SER A 72 4.47 2.08 19.55
CA SER A 72 3.68 2.36 18.35
C SER A 72 3.30 3.85 18.22
N ARG A 73 3.30 4.57 19.34
CA ARG A 73 3.01 6.00 19.51
C ARG A 73 4.20 6.75 20.14
N ARG A 74 4.37 8.06 19.87
CA ARG A 74 5.42 8.89 20.51
C ARG A 74 4.99 9.43 21.87
N THR A 75 3.70 9.72 22.07
CA THR A 75 3.16 10.48 23.22
C THR A 75 1.89 9.86 23.82
N GLY A 76 1.26 8.90 23.14
CA GLY A 76 0.05 8.20 23.59
C GLY A 76 -1.26 8.77 23.01
N SER A 77 -1.19 9.88 22.25
CA SER A 77 -2.36 10.52 21.64
C SER A 77 -2.81 9.79 20.35
N ALA A 78 -4.11 9.82 20.05
CA ALA A 78 -4.68 9.08 18.92
C ALA A 78 -4.56 9.79 17.56
N GLY A 79 -3.80 10.88 17.46
CA GLY A 79 -3.72 11.76 16.28
C GLY A 79 -2.59 11.44 15.30
N TRP A 80 -2.64 12.07 14.12
CA TRP A 80 -1.65 11.91 13.03
C TRP A 80 -0.19 12.09 13.46
N ALA A 81 0.08 13.08 14.32
CA ALA A 81 1.42 13.41 14.79
C ALA A 81 2.09 12.29 15.60
N ASP A 82 1.28 11.35 16.11
CA ASP A 82 1.76 10.27 16.98
C ASP A 82 1.92 8.94 16.25
N LEU A 83 1.36 8.81 15.04
CA LEU A 83 1.42 7.58 14.25
C LEU A 83 2.77 7.44 13.55
N ARG A 84 3.46 6.34 13.81
CA ARG A 84 4.75 6.03 13.18
C ARG A 84 4.56 5.35 11.82
N ALA A 85 5.56 5.50 10.95
CA ALA A 85 5.53 4.93 9.59
C ALA A 85 5.32 3.41 9.56
N ILE A 86 5.96 2.64 10.47
CA ILE A 86 5.83 1.18 10.51
C ILE A 86 4.37 0.75 10.83
N PRO A 87 3.74 1.19 11.95
CA PRO A 87 2.33 0.93 12.20
C PRO A 87 1.39 1.37 11.07
N TRP A 88 1.67 2.51 10.42
CA TRP A 88 0.88 2.98 9.27
C TRP A 88 0.92 1.99 8.10
N VAL A 89 2.11 1.67 7.60
CA VAL A 89 2.25 0.76 6.44
C VAL A 89 1.74 -0.64 6.80
N PHE A 90 2.11 -1.14 7.99
CA PHE A 90 1.75 -2.48 8.43
C PHE A 90 0.24 -2.67 8.55
N SER A 91 -0.48 -1.69 9.11
CA SER A 91 -1.94 -1.78 9.29
C SER A 91 -2.68 -1.81 7.96
N TRP A 92 -2.25 -1.02 6.97
CA TRP A 92 -2.81 -1.08 5.61
C TRP A 92 -2.49 -2.38 4.87
N SER A 93 -1.31 -2.95 5.09
CA SER A 93 -0.97 -4.27 4.54
C SER A 93 -1.83 -5.37 5.16
N GLN A 94 -2.02 -5.36 6.49
CA GLN A 94 -2.88 -6.33 7.19
C GLN A 94 -4.33 -6.29 6.68
N ALA A 95 -4.87 -5.09 6.45
CA ALA A 95 -6.23 -4.91 5.93
C ALA A 95 -6.33 -5.03 4.39
N ARG A 96 -5.25 -5.44 3.70
CA ARG A 96 -5.18 -5.64 2.24
C ARG A 96 -5.49 -4.43 1.36
N PHE A 97 -5.61 -3.24 1.93
CA PHE A 97 -5.64 -2.01 1.14
C PHE A 97 -4.27 -1.72 0.52
N PHE A 98 -3.16 -1.96 1.23
CA PHE A 98 -1.82 -1.60 0.78
C PHE A 98 -1.69 -0.13 0.33
N LEU A 99 -2.47 0.76 0.96
CA LEU A 99 -2.66 2.15 0.54
C LEU A 99 -1.34 2.90 0.20
N PRO A 100 -0.27 2.82 1.02
CA PRO A 100 0.97 3.56 0.74
C PRO A 100 1.72 3.08 -0.49
N GLY A 101 1.42 1.87 -0.98
CA GLY A 101 2.11 1.29 -2.13
C GLY A 101 1.56 1.68 -3.49
N TRP A 102 0.44 2.41 -3.55
CA TRP A 102 -0.19 2.77 -4.84
C TRP A 102 -1.04 4.04 -4.85
N TYR A 103 -1.56 4.51 -3.71
CA TYR A 103 -2.48 5.64 -3.72
C TYR A 103 -1.80 6.94 -4.14
N GLY A 104 -2.42 7.68 -5.07
CA GLY A 104 -1.90 8.91 -5.66
C GLY A 104 -1.20 8.70 -7.00
N ALA A 105 -0.73 7.48 -7.29
CA ALA A 105 -0.06 7.18 -8.56
C ALA A 105 -1.03 7.21 -9.76
N GLY A 106 -2.31 6.89 -9.54
CA GLY A 106 -3.32 6.86 -10.60
C GLY A 106 -3.69 8.28 -11.02
N SER A 107 -3.93 9.14 -10.04
CA SER A 107 -4.11 10.58 -10.24
C SER A 107 -2.90 11.20 -10.94
N ALA A 108 -1.68 10.88 -10.52
CA ALA A 108 -0.46 11.38 -11.13
C ALA A 108 -0.27 10.93 -12.59
N LEU A 109 -0.49 9.66 -12.88
CA LEU A 109 -0.41 9.14 -14.25
C LEU A 109 -1.48 9.75 -15.15
N GLN A 110 -2.69 9.95 -14.63
CA GLN A 110 -3.78 10.59 -15.35
C GLN A 110 -3.45 12.05 -15.68
N GLU A 111 -2.97 12.83 -14.70
CA GLU A 111 -2.57 14.23 -14.88
C GLU A 111 -1.43 14.34 -15.92
N LEU A 112 -0.40 13.50 -15.80
CA LEU A 112 0.71 13.46 -16.76
C LEU A 112 0.22 13.14 -18.18
N ALA A 113 -0.70 12.18 -18.33
CA ALA A 113 -1.23 11.78 -19.64
C ALA A 113 -2.10 12.87 -20.29
N GLN A 114 -2.89 13.58 -19.49
CA GLN A 114 -3.86 14.58 -19.97
C GLN A 114 -3.21 15.94 -20.21
N ASP A 115 -2.44 16.42 -19.24
CA ASP A 115 -1.92 17.79 -19.23
C ASP A 115 -0.51 17.87 -19.84
N HIS A 116 0.25 16.78 -19.80
CA HIS A 116 1.62 16.69 -20.30
C HIS A 116 1.86 15.52 -21.27
N PRO A 117 1.08 15.39 -22.37
CA PRO A 117 1.10 14.20 -23.23
C PRO A 117 2.47 13.91 -23.89
N LYS A 118 3.33 14.93 -24.05
CA LYS A 118 4.72 14.75 -24.51
C LYS A 118 5.59 14.04 -23.46
N LEU A 119 5.47 14.44 -22.19
CA LEU A 119 6.18 13.83 -21.08
C LEU A 119 5.68 12.41 -20.83
N PHE A 120 4.37 12.17 -20.90
CA PHE A 120 3.82 10.83 -20.81
C PHE A 120 4.37 9.88 -21.89
N ARG A 121 4.49 10.35 -23.15
CA ARG A 121 5.15 9.55 -24.21
C ARG A 121 6.60 9.25 -23.89
N SER A 122 7.35 10.26 -23.42
CA SER A 122 8.74 10.07 -22.98
C SER A 122 8.85 9.02 -21.88
N LEU A 123 7.96 9.07 -20.87
CA LEU A 123 7.89 8.07 -19.81
C LEU A 123 7.62 6.68 -20.39
N ARG A 124 6.63 6.54 -21.28
CA ARG A 124 6.27 5.26 -21.90
C ARG A 124 7.41 4.64 -22.71
N GLU A 125 8.17 5.45 -23.42
CA GLU A 125 9.34 5.01 -24.20
C GLU A 125 10.47 4.52 -23.28
N HIS A 126 10.75 5.23 -22.19
CA HIS A 126 11.96 5.01 -21.39
C HIS A 126 11.71 4.25 -20.07
N VAL A 127 10.46 3.97 -19.66
CA VAL A 127 10.12 3.35 -18.36
C VAL A 127 10.84 2.02 -18.10
N ARG A 128 11.18 1.27 -19.14
CA ARG A 128 11.86 -0.04 -19.03
C ARG A 128 13.37 0.08 -18.94
N GLU A 129 13.93 1.15 -19.49
CA GLU A 129 15.37 1.36 -19.69
C GLU A 129 15.94 2.25 -18.59
N TRP A 130 15.20 3.28 -18.19
CA TRP A 130 15.64 4.20 -17.15
C TRP A 130 15.50 3.55 -15.75
N PRO A 131 16.61 3.31 -15.03
CA PRO A 131 16.61 2.45 -13.84
C PRO A 131 15.66 2.90 -12.72
N PHE A 132 15.58 4.22 -12.45
CA PHE A 132 14.73 4.74 -11.39
C PHE A 132 13.23 4.61 -11.73
N ALA A 133 12.81 4.90 -12.97
CA ALA A 133 11.43 4.65 -13.39
C ALA A 133 11.08 3.16 -13.28
N ARG A 134 11.95 2.30 -13.81
CA ARG A 134 11.75 0.85 -13.71
C ARG A 134 11.59 0.41 -12.26
N TYR A 135 12.39 0.94 -11.34
CA TYR A 135 12.28 0.66 -9.91
C TYR A 135 10.94 1.14 -9.34
N VAL A 136 10.59 2.41 -9.54
CA VAL A 136 9.35 3.01 -9.01
C VAL A 136 8.11 2.25 -9.50
N PHE A 137 8.00 2.03 -10.82
CA PHE A 137 6.83 1.36 -11.37
C PHE A 137 6.76 -0.13 -11.02
N ASN A 138 7.91 -0.82 -10.88
CA ASN A 138 7.88 -2.19 -10.38
C ASN A 138 7.39 -2.28 -8.93
N ASN A 139 7.74 -1.31 -8.07
CA ASN A 139 7.22 -1.26 -6.70
C ASN A 139 5.73 -0.92 -6.68
N LEU A 140 5.30 0.05 -7.48
CA LEU A 140 3.87 0.37 -7.67
C LEU A 140 3.06 -0.85 -8.11
N GLU A 141 3.52 -1.60 -9.11
CA GLU A 141 2.88 -2.84 -9.55
C GLU A 141 2.84 -3.91 -8.45
N SER A 142 3.88 -3.97 -7.61
CA SER A 142 3.95 -4.94 -6.51
C SER A 142 3.00 -4.60 -5.37
N GLY A 143 2.88 -3.31 -5.04
CA GLY A 143 1.91 -2.80 -4.08
C GLY A 143 0.48 -3.04 -4.55
N LEU A 144 0.20 -2.71 -5.81
CA LEU A 144 -1.12 -2.92 -6.43
C LEU A 144 -1.48 -4.41 -6.53
N ALA A 145 -0.52 -5.29 -6.83
CA ALA A 145 -0.76 -6.74 -6.87
C ALA A 145 -0.96 -7.36 -5.48
N SER A 146 -0.38 -6.76 -4.43
CA SER A 146 -0.56 -7.21 -3.05
C SER A 146 -1.90 -6.75 -2.46
N ALA A 147 -2.41 -5.62 -2.93
CA ALA A 147 -3.73 -5.10 -2.58
C ALA A 147 -4.86 -6.04 -3.04
N ASP A 148 -5.90 -6.16 -2.21
CA ASP A 148 -7.15 -6.84 -2.53
C ASP A 148 -8.29 -6.00 -1.93
N LEU A 149 -8.88 -5.13 -2.76
CA LEU A 149 -9.95 -4.23 -2.30
C LEU A 149 -11.22 -4.97 -1.92
N GLU A 150 -11.42 -6.20 -2.39
CA GLU A 150 -12.56 -7.00 -1.95
C GLU A 150 -12.37 -7.42 -0.48
N VAL A 151 -11.18 -7.88 -0.12
CA VAL A 151 -10.82 -8.15 1.28
C VAL A 151 -10.81 -6.84 2.08
N GLY A 152 -10.28 -5.75 1.52
CA GLY A 152 -10.31 -4.42 2.16
C GLY A 152 -11.74 -4.00 2.53
N ARG A 153 -12.74 -4.31 1.70
CA ARG A 153 -14.16 -4.06 2.04
C ARG A 153 -14.62 -4.85 3.27
N TRP A 154 -14.16 -6.08 3.47
CA TRP A 154 -14.50 -6.84 4.69
C TRP A 154 -14.04 -6.12 5.96
N TYR A 155 -12.83 -5.55 5.93
CA TYR A 155 -12.35 -4.72 7.05
C TYR A 155 -13.10 -3.40 7.13
N ALA A 156 -13.42 -2.76 5.99
CA ALA A 156 -14.19 -1.53 5.98
C ALA A 156 -15.59 -1.70 6.58
N GLU A 157 -16.19 -2.89 6.55
CA GLU A 157 -17.46 -3.16 7.23
C GLU A 157 -17.38 -2.99 8.77
N LEU A 158 -16.18 -3.00 9.36
CA LEU A 158 -15.97 -2.66 10.78
C LEU A 158 -16.10 -1.16 11.07
N VAL A 159 -16.17 -0.32 10.04
CA VAL A 159 -16.40 1.13 10.18
C VAL A 159 -17.87 1.37 10.53
N GLN A 160 -18.12 1.94 11.70
CA GLN A 160 -19.43 2.16 12.29
C GLN A 160 -20.29 3.14 11.48
N ASP A 161 -19.70 4.21 10.92
CA ASP A 161 -20.40 5.17 10.07
C ASP A 161 -20.43 4.69 8.60
N PRO A 162 -21.60 4.29 8.06
CA PRO A 162 -21.71 3.82 6.69
C PRO A 162 -21.45 4.92 5.65
N LYS A 163 -21.71 6.20 5.99
CA LYS A 163 -21.47 7.33 5.08
C LYS A 163 -19.97 7.59 4.95
N LEU A 164 -19.25 7.61 6.07
CA LEU A 164 -17.78 7.69 6.07
C LEU A 164 -17.18 6.53 5.27
N ARG A 165 -17.59 5.29 5.59
CA ARG A 165 -17.15 4.07 4.90
C ARG A 165 -17.32 4.17 3.39
N LYS A 166 -18.54 4.48 2.94
CA LYS A 166 -18.86 4.59 1.50
C LYS A 166 -18.03 5.66 0.82
N ARG A 167 -17.91 6.84 1.42
CA ARG A 167 -17.15 7.97 0.85
C ARG A 167 -15.68 7.60 0.64
N ILE A 168 -15.02 7.04 1.65
CA ILE A 168 -13.60 6.68 1.54
C ILE A 168 -13.40 5.53 0.54
N LEU A 169 -14.23 4.48 0.58
CA LEU A 169 -14.12 3.37 -0.38
C LEU A 169 -14.26 3.84 -1.84
N VAL A 170 -15.16 4.78 -2.14
CA VAL A 170 -15.28 5.35 -3.49
C VAL A 170 -13.97 6.01 -3.95
N HIS A 171 -13.31 6.77 -3.07
CA HIS A 171 -12.01 7.37 -3.40
C HIS A 171 -10.93 6.30 -3.64
N LEU A 172 -10.89 5.25 -2.81
CA LEU A 172 -9.93 4.16 -2.95
C LEU A 172 -10.15 3.37 -4.24
N GLU A 173 -11.39 3.02 -4.58
CA GLU A 173 -11.73 2.25 -5.77
C GLU A 173 -11.48 3.03 -7.06
N LYS A 174 -11.83 4.32 -7.07
CA LYS A 174 -11.55 5.22 -8.20
C LYS A 174 -10.05 5.30 -8.45
N GLU A 175 -9.27 5.58 -7.42
CA GLU A 175 -7.82 5.69 -7.54
C GLU A 175 -7.20 4.36 -7.96
N PHE A 176 -7.62 3.23 -7.38
CA PHE A 176 -7.14 1.90 -7.74
C PHE A 176 -7.38 1.58 -9.23
N THR A 177 -8.53 1.98 -9.74
CA THR A 177 -8.86 1.84 -11.18
C THR A 177 -7.98 2.74 -12.04
N ALA A 178 -7.75 3.99 -11.61
CA ALA A 178 -6.86 4.92 -12.30
C ALA A 178 -5.42 4.38 -12.37
N VAL A 179 -4.88 3.80 -11.28
CA VAL A 179 -3.55 3.15 -11.31
C VAL A 179 -3.52 2.01 -12.34
N LYS A 180 -4.53 1.14 -12.36
CA LYS A 180 -4.58 0.01 -13.31
C LYS A 180 -4.61 0.48 -14.76
N ASN A 181 -5.37 1.53 -15.06
CA ASN A 181 -5.47 2.10 -16.39
C ASN A 181 -4.14 2.74 -16.81
N GLY A 182 -3.57 3.59 -15.96
CA GLY A 182 -2.28 4.24 -16.23
C GLY A 182 -1.14 3.24 -16.43
N LEU A 183 -1.08 2.18 -15.61
CA LEU A 183 -0.10 1.11 -15.80
C LEU A 183 -0.31 0.32 -17.10
N SER A 184 -1.55 0.10 -17.52
CA SER A 184 -1.86 -0.62 -18.76
C SER A 184 -1.50 0.21 -20.00
N GLU A 185 -1.65 1.53 -19.93
CA GLU A 185 -1.19 2.44 -20.99
C GLU A 185 0.33 2.54 -21.03
N LEU A 186 0.97 2.56 -19.85
CA LEU A 186 2.42 2.66 -19.71
C LEU A 186 3.15 1.37 -20.12
N PHE A 187 2.56 0.21 -19.83
CA PHE A 187 3.13 -1.10 -20.13
C PHE A 187 2.24 -1.91 -21.08
N PRO A 188 2.62 -2.04 -22.38
CA PRO A 188 1.85 -2.81 -23.35
C PRO A 188 1.71 -4.30 -23.00
N ASP A 189 2.73 -4.86 -22.35
CA ASP A 189 2.73 -6.26 -21.90
C ASP A 189 2.16 -6.37 -20.49
N SER A 190 1.29 -7.35 -20.29
CA SER A 190 0.70 -7.65 -18.98
C SER A 190 1.75 -7.96 -17.90
N LEU A 191 1.41 -7.71 -16.64
CA LEU A 191 2.24 -8.06 -15.49
C LEU A 191 2.63 -9.55 -15.50
N ALA A 192 1.72 -10.42 -15.91
CA ALA A 192 1.97 -11.86 -16.01
C ALA A 192 3.08 -12.19 -17.03
N LYS A 193 3.13 -11.46 -18.15
CA LYS A 193 4.16 -11.63 -19.19
C LYS A 193 5.49 -11.02 -18.75
N ARG A 194 5.49 -9.82 -18.14
CA ARG A 194 6.71 -9.13 -17.72
C ARG A 194 7.34 -9.72 -16.45
N ARG A 195 6.53 -10.20 -15.51
CA ARG A 195 6.96 -10.65 -14.17
C ARG A 195 6.27 -11.97 -13.76
N PRO A 196 6.42 -13.06 -14.53
CA PRO A 196 5.67 -14.31 -14.31
C PRO A 196 5.93 -14.95 -12.94
N ARG A 197 7.19 -14.95 -12.48
CA ARG A 197 7.57 -15.51 -11.15
C ARG A 197 6.91 -14.74 -10.00
N PHE A 198 6.85 -13.41 -10.11
CA PHE A 198 6.19 -12.57 -9.12
C PHE A 198 4.68 -12.85 -9.11
N ARG A 199 4.05 -12.85 -10.28
CA ARG A 199 2.62 -13.14 -10.43
C ARG A 199 2.24 -14.49 -9.81
N PHE A 200 2.97 -15.55 -10.18
CA PHE A 200 2.77 -16.90 -9.63
C PHE A 200 2.88 -16.93 -8.10
N THR A 201 3.84 -16.19 -7.54
CA THR A 201 4.06 -16.15 -6.10
C THR A 201 2.92 -15.47 -5.35
N VAL A 202 2.39 -14.36 -5.90
CA VAL A 202 1.27 -13.63 -5.32
C VAL A 202 0.00 -14.49 -5.38
N GLU A 203 -0.32 -15.07 -6.55
CA GLU A 203 -1.56 -15.84 -6.76
C GLU A 203 -1.69 -17.05 -5.82
N ARG A 204 -0.59 -17.77 -5.58
CA ARG A 204 -0.60 -18.95 -4.67
C ARG A 204 -0.99 -18.62 -3.24
N ARG A 205 -0.83 -17.38 -2.82
CA ARG A 205 -1.09 -16.94 -1.43
C ARG A 205 -2.49 -16.39 -1.26
N VAL A 206 -3.18 -16.02 -2.35
CA VAL A 206 -4.50 -15.38 -2.30
C VAL A 206 -5.51 -16.22 -1.53
N ARG A 207 -5.70 -17.50 -1.90
CA ARG A 207 -6.73 -18.34 -1.29
C ARG A 207 -6.47 -18.63 0.21
N PRO A 208 -5.28 -19.07 0.65
CA PRO A 208 -5.01 -19.25 2.07
C PRO A 208 -5.13 -17.96 2.89
N LEU A 209 -4.67 -16.82 2.35
CA LEU A 209 -4.75 -15.53 3.05
C LEU A 209 -6.21 -15.09 3.27
N ARG A 210 -7.11 -15.32 2.31
CA ARG A 210 -8.52 -14.91 2.45
C ARG A 210 -9.20 -15.55 3.67
N ALA A 211 -8.92 -16.81 3.97
CA ALA A 211 -9.44 -17.48 5.17
C ALA A 211 -8.94 -16.79 6.46
N LEU A 212 -7.64 -16.45 6.51
CA LEU A 212 -7.06 -15.72 7.64
C LEU A 212 -7.66 -14.32 7.81
N HIS A 213 -7.91 -13.61 6.71
CA HIS A 213 -8.54 -12.29 6.76
C HIS A 213 -9.99 -12.35 7.25
N GLN A 214 -10.79 -13.32 6.79
CA GLN A 214 -12.16 -13.51 7.29
C GLN A 214 -12.17 -13.73 8.80
N TRP A 215 -11.28 -14.60 9.29
CA TRP A 215 -11.15 -14.86 10.72
C TRP A 215 -10.69 -13.60 11.48
N GLN A 216 -9.69 -12.87 10.98
CA GLN A 216 -9.24 -11.64 11.63
C GLN A 216 -10.34 -10.58 11.69
N VAL A 217 -11.13 -10.38 10.63
CA VAL A 217 -12.26 -9.43 10.63
C VAL A 217 -13.31 -9.80 11.68
N GLU A 218 -13.68 -11.08 11.77
CA GLU A 218 -14.63 -11.56 12.76
C GLU A 218 -14.12 -11.35 14.20
N LEU A 219 -12.85 -11.71 14.46
CA LEU A 219 -12.20 -11.52 15.75
C LEU A 219 -12.11 -10.04 16.13
N LEU A 220 -11.73 -9.17 15.20
CA LEU A 220 -11.66 -7.72 15.44
C LEU A 220 -13.02 -7.17 15.84
N GLY A 221 -14.08 -7.54 15.13
CA GLY A 221 -15.44 -7.11 15.44
C GLY A 221 -15.90 -7.59 16.82
N LYS A 222 -15.63 -8.85 17.18
CA LYS A 222 -15.95 -9.41 18.50
C LYS A 222 -15.16 -8.72 19.62
N TRP A 223 -13.84 -8.62 19.45
CA TRP A 223 -12.95 -8.04 20.43
C TRP A 223 -13.27 -6.57 20.71
N ARG A 224 -13.50 -5.75 19.68
CA ARG A 224 -13.87 -4.33 19.87
C ARG A 224 -15.17 -4.14 20.65
N ARG A 225 -16.19 -4.97 20.39
CA ARG A 225 -17.44 -4.92 21.17
C ARG A 225 -17.24 -5.29 22.65
N LEU A 226 -16.38 -6.26 22.93
CA LEU A 226 -16.06 -6.66 24.31
C LEU A 226 -15.30 -5.56 25.04
N GLU A 227 -14.32 -4.93 24.37
CA GLU A 227 -13.60 -3.77 24.90
C GLU A 227 -14.55 -2.59 25.21
N GLU A 228 -15.50 -2.30 24.33
CA GLU A 228 -16.53 -1.26 24.57
C GLU A 228 -17.44 -1.61 25.76
N SER A 229 -17.73 -2.90 25.97
CA SER A 229 -18.57 -3.37 27.08
C SER A 229 -17.85 -3.49 28.43
N GLY A 230 -16.51 -3.41 28.44
CA GLY A 230 -15.69 -3.59 29.65
C GLY A 230 -15.62 -5.02 30.18
N SER A 231 -16.06 -6.03 29.42
CA SER A 231 -15.95 -7.43 29.80
C SER A 231 -14.48 -7.89 29.77
N GLY A 232 -14.00 -8.55 30.83
CA GLY A 232 -12.60 -9.02 30.95
C GLY A 232 -12.17 -10.11 29.95
N ASP A 233 -13.08 -10.57 29.08
CA ASP A 233 -12.83 -11.64 28.10
C ASP A 233 -12.05 -11.19 26.86
N GLY A 234 -11.70 -9.90 26.76
CA GLY A 234 -10.98 -9.33 25.62
C GLY A 234 -9.55 -9.87 25.43
N GLU A 235 -8.86 -10.27 26.50
CA GLU A 235 -7.44 -10.66 26.43
C GLU A 235 -7.23 -11.97 25.65
N LEU A 236 -8.15 -12.93 25.76
CA LEU A 236 -8.08 -14.19 25.01
C LEU A 236 -8.13 -13.91 23.49
N LEU A 237 -9.11 -13.09 23.07
CA LEU A 237 -9.26 -12.71 21.66
C LEU A 237 -8.10 -11.86 21.17
N LEU A 238 -7.50 -11.03 22.02
CA LEU A 238 -6.29 -10.27 21.69
C LEU A 238 -5.12 -11.22 21.36
N GLY A 239 -4.99 -12.33 22.10
CA GLY A 239 -4.03 -13.39 21.83
C GLY A 239 -4.23 -14.04 20.45
N GLU A 240 -5.47 -14.38 20.09
CA GLU A 240 -5.81 -14.93 18.77
C GLU A 240 -5.57 -13.91 17.65
N LEU A 241 -5.96 -12.65 17.85
CA LEU A 241 -5.72 -11.56 16.91
C LEU A 241 -4.23 -11.39 16.61
N ARG A 242 -3.37 -11.44 17.63
CA ARG A 242 -1.90 -11.41 17.45
C ARG A 242 -1.40 -12.54 16.56
N GLN A 243 -1.95 -13.75 16.72
CA GLN A 243 -1.61 -14.89 15.87
C GLN A 243 -2.05 -14.66 14.42
N THR A 244 -3.26 -14.15 14.19
CA THR A 244 -3.71 -13.82 12.82
C THR A 244 -2.83 -12.76 12.17
N ILE A 245 -2.41 -11.73 12.91
CA ILE A 245 -1.50 -10.69 12.43
C ILE A 245 -0.17 -11.30 11.99
N ALA A 246 0.42 -12.16 12.81
CA ALA A 246 1.67 -12.84 12.50
C ALA A 246 1.53 -13.75 11.27
N ALA A 247 0.45 -14.53 11.19
CA ALA A 247 0.19 -15.44 10.07
C ALA A 247 -0.03 -14.68 8.74
N ILE A 248 -0.80 -13.59 8.76
CA ILE A 248 -1.03 -12.73 7.59
C ILE A 248 0.28 -12.05 7.18
N ALA A 249 1.06 -11.52 8.13
CA ALA A 249 2.35 -10.91 7.84
C ALA A 249 3.31 -11.91 7.17
N ALA A 250 3.41 -13.13 7.69
CA ALA A 250 4.22 -14.20 7.12
C ALA A 250 3.78 -14.58 5.68
N GLY A 251 2.46 -14.59 5.44
CA GLY A 251 1.90 -14.84 4.11
C GLY A 251 2.19 -13.71 3.11
N LEU A 252 2.01 -12.45 3.51
CA LEU A 252 2.26 -11.28 2.67
C LEU A 252 3.76 -11.07 2.39
N ARG A 253 4.62 -11.42 3.35
CA ARG A 253 6.07 -11.20 3.37
C ARG A 253 6.45 -9.72 3.37
N THR A 254 6.44 -9.07 2.20
CA THR A 254 6.90 -7.68 2.05
C THR A 254 5.73 -6.72 2.24
N THR A 255 5.88 -5.74 3.14
CA THR A 255 4.89 -4.70 3.43
C THR A 255 5.44 -3.34 3.07
N GLY A 256 5.15 -2.86 1.86
CA GLY A 256 5.60 -1.54 1.38
C GLY A 256 7.04 -1.52 0.90
#